data_AF-A0A971V9W3-F1
#
_entry.id   AF-A0A971V9W3-F1
#
_cell.length_a   1.000
_cell.length_b   1.000
_cell.length_c   1.000
_cell.angle_alpha   90.00
_cell.angle_beta   90.00
_cell.angle_gamma   90.00
#
_symmetry.space_group_name_H-M   'P 1'
#
loop_
_entity.id
_entity.type
_entity.pdbx_description
1 polymer ?
#
loop_
_entity_poly.entity_id
_entity_poly.type
_entity_poly.pdbx_seq_one_letter_code
_entity_poly.pdbx_strand_id
1 'polypeptide(L)'
;MHKYDSVCALCNYTIKIEAQHKDMNEVELKISSECPNLRKFINTPIHIDAINEVINPKDNSRFYQLLKQHHSHIDRCTAYDSLLDCLGKSLGRYYELA
;
A
#
# COMPACT_ATOMS: atom_id res chain seq x y z
N MET A 1 -3.71 -2.20 -14.22
CA MET A 1 -4.00 -2.72 -12.86
C MET A 1 -2.86 -3.64 -12.47
N HIS A 2 -2.16 -3.32 -11.37
CA HIS A 2 -1.05 -4.12 -10.85
C HIS A 2 -1.51 -4.84 -9.58
N LYS A 3 -1.16 -6.10 -9.42
CA LYS A 3 -1.47 -6.89 -8.24
C LYS A 3 -0.16 -7.32 -7.59
N TYR A 4 -0.09 -7.16 -6.28
CA TYR A 4 1.06 -7.50 -5.48
C TYR A 4 0.62 -8.30 -4.27
N ASP A 5 1.27 -9.42 -4.03
CA ASP A 5 1.07 -10.23 -2.83
C ASP A 5 2.37 -10.34 -2.05
N SER A 6 2.23 -10.32 -0.74
CA SER A 6 3.34 -10.40 0.21
C SER A 6 2.87 -11.06 1.49
N VAL A 7 3.79 -11.65 2.25
CA VAL A 7 3.50 -12.22 3.56
C VAL A 7 4.11 -11.33 4.61
N CYS A 8 3.32 -10.96 5.62
CA CYS A 8 3.84 -10.16 6.72
C CYS A 8 4.83 -10.95 7.57
N ALA A 9 6.08 -10.50 7.66
CA ALA A 9 7.10 -11.18 8.44
C ALA A 9 6.78 -11.25 9.96
N LEU A 10 5.96 -10.33 10.48
CA LEU A 10 5.62 -10.28 11.90
C LEU A 10 4.44 -11.19 12.27
N CYS A 11 3.37 -11.14 11.49
CA CYS A 11 2.12 -11.82 11.81
C CYS A 11 1.79 -12.99 10.86
N ASN A 12 2.64 -13.24 9.88
CA ASN A 12 2.55 -14.34 8.91
C ASN A 12 1.23 -14.39 8.11
N TYR A 13 0.51 -13.27 8.03
CA TYR A 13 -0.68 -13.12 7.21
C TYR A 13 -0.32 -12.63 5.81
N THR A 14 -1.03 -13.15 4.81
CA THR A 14 -0.92 -12.70 3.43
C THR A 14 -1.58 -11.32 3.28
N ILE A 15 -0.87 -10.39 2.65
CA ILE A 15 -1.32 -9.05 2.29
C ILE A 15 -1.30 -8.96 0.77
N LYS A 16 -2.49 -8.81 0.19
CA LYS A 16 -2.69 -8.59 -1.24
C LYS A 16 -3.07 -7.13 -1.45
N ILE A 17 -2.35 -6.46 -2.35
CA ILE A 17 -2.51 -5.06 -2.70
C ILE A 17 -2.77 -5.00 -4.20
N GLU A 18 -3.87 -4.38 -4.59
CA GLU A 18 -4.19 -4.11 -5.98
C GLU A 18 -4.11 -2.61 -6.20
N ALA A 19 -3.24 -2.19 -7.13
CA ALA A 19 -3.03 -0.80 -7.51
C ALA A 19 -3.64 -0.54 -8.90
N GLN A 20 -4.58 0.40 -8.96
CA GLN A 20 -5.18 0.89 -10.20
C GLN A 20 -4.89 2.39 -10.34
N HIS A 21 -4.05 2.74 -11.32
CA HIS A 21 -3.84 4.13 -11.73
C HIS A 21 -5.16 4.72 -12.24
N LYS A 22 -5.60 5.81 -11.63
CA LYS A 22 -6.71 6.64 -12.11
C LYS A 22 -6.19 7.75 -13.02
N ASP A 23 -5.03 8.30 -12.64
CA ASP A 23 -4.36 9.38 -13.34
C ASP A 23 -2.84 9.23 -13.22
N MET A 24 -2.06 10.20 -13.72
CA MET A 24 -0.59 10.10 -13.78
C MET A 24 0.08 9.90 -12.40
N ASN A 25 -0.52 10.46 -11.35
CA ASN A 25 -0.02 10.34 -9.97
C ASN A 25 -1.02 9.64 -9.04
N GLU A 26 -2.33 9.68 -9.33
CA GLU A 26 -3.35 9.10 -8.45
C GLU A 26 -3.54 7.60 -8.69
N VAL A 27 -3.42 6.83 -7.60
CA VAL A 27 -3.66 5.38 -7.58
C VAL A 27 -4.75 5.04 -6.58
N GLU A 28 -5.74 4.28 -7.05
CA GLU A 28 -6.71 3.57 -6.21
C GLU A 28 -6.09 2.24 -5.76
N LEU A 29 -5.96 2.09 -4.44
CA LEU A 29 -5.49 0.88 -3.80
C LEU A 29 -6.64 0.07 -3.22
N LYS A 30 -6.59 -1.25 -3.41
CA LYS A 30 -7.45 -2.21 -2.70
C LYS A 30 -6.58 -3.18 -1.93
N ILE A 31 -6.85 -3.31 -0.64
CA ILE A 31 -6.12 -4.19 0.25
C ILE A 31 -7.02 -5.37 0.60
N SER A 32 -6.48 -6.57 0.50
CA SER A 32 -7.11 -7.81 0.95
C SER A 32 -6.12 -8.56 1.83
N SER A 33 -6.50 -8.85 3.08
CA SER A 33 -5.65 -9.59 4.01
C SER A 33 -6.51 -10.29 5.06
N GLU A 34 -6.00 -11.35 5.68
CA GLU A 34 -6.63 -11.97 6.85
C GLU A 34 -6.16 -11.30 8.17
N CYS A 35 -5.27 -10.31 8.09
CA CYS A 35 -4.76 -9.64 9.26
C CYS A 35 -5.87 -8.79 9.94
N PRO A 36 -6.15 -9.02 11.24
CA PRO A 36 -7.18 -8.26 11.96
C PRO A 36 -6.85 -6.76 12.05
N ASN A 37 -5.57 -6.39 12.03
CA ASN A 37 -5.14 -4.98 12.06
C ASN A 37 -5.39 -4.26 10.73
N LEU A 38 -5.43 -5.00 9.63
CA LEU A 38 -5.74 -4.44 8.32
C LEU A 38 -7.23 -4.41 8.03
N ARG A 39 -8.06 -4.99 8.91
CA ARG A 39 -9.50 -5.22 8.67
C ARG A 39 -10.28 -3.96 8.29
N LYS A 40 -9.92 -2.80 8.82
CA LYS A 40 -10.55 -1.52 8.48
C LYS A 40 -10.23 -1.02 7.07
N PHE A 41 -9.13 -1.47 6.50
CA PHE A 41 -8.67 -1.11 5.16
C PHE A 41 -9.08 -2.15 4.12
N ILE A 42 -9.53 -3.33 4.55
CA ILE A 42 -10.06 -4.35 3.66
C ILE A 42 -11.34 -3.84 2.99
N ASN A 43 -11.45 -4.04 1.68
CA ASN A 43 -12.60 -3.64 0.86
C ASN A 43 -12.90 -2.13 0.82
N THR A 44 -12.03 -1.28 1.38
CA THR A 44 -12.15 0.17 1.26
C THR A 44 -11.16 0.64 0.21
N PRO A 45 -11.60 1.23 -0.92
CA PRO A 45 -10.67 1.81 -1.88
C PRO A 45 -9.96 3.00 -1.23
N ILE A 46 -8.64 2.99 -1.27
CA ILE A 46 -7.80 4.05 -0.72
C ILE A 46 -7.16 4.81 -1.88
N HIS A 47 -7.41 6.12 -1.95
CA HIS A 47 -6.87 6.97 -3.00
C HIS A 47 -5.65 7.70 -2.44
N ILE A 48 -4.52 7.52 -3.12
CA ILE A 48 -3.25 8.13 -2.76
C ILE A 48 -2.52 8.64 -3.98
N ASP A 49 -1.65 9.62 -3.77
CA ASP A 49 -0.67 10.04 -4.76
C ASP A 49 0.54 9.11 -4.67
N ALA A 50 0.70 8.25 -5.68
CA ALA A 50 1.71 7.21 -5.68
C ALA A 50 3.14 7.77 -5.69
N ILE A 51 3.36 8.89 -6.39
CA ILE A 51 4.66 9.56 -6.42
C ILE A 51 4.97 10.09 -5.03
N ASN A 52 4.04 10.82 -4.42
CA ASN A 52 4.18 11.38 -3.09
C ASN A 52 4.48 10.28 -2.05
N GLU A 53 3.77 9.16 -2.09
CA GLU A 53 3.99 8.05 -1.15
C GLU A 53 5.37 7.40 -1.29
N VAL A 54 5.94 7.37 -2.49
CA VAL A 54 7.25 6.75 -2.76
C VAL A 54 8.42 7.71 -2.49
N ILE A 55 8.28 9.01 -2.77
CA ILE A 55 9.38 9.97 -2.63
C ILE A 55 9.49 10.58 -1.23
N ASN A 56 8.38 10.66 -0.49
CA ASN A 56 8.37 11.30 0.82
C ASN A 56 8.74 10.32 1.94
N PRO A 57 9.30 10.83 3.05
CA PRO A 57 9.52 10.01 4.23
C PRO A 57 8.21 9.46 4.79
N LYS A 58 8.28 8.28 5.44
CA LYS A 58 7.13 7.55 5.99
C LYS A 58 6.19 8.41 6.85
N ASP A 59 6.72 9.38 7.59
CA ASP A 59 5.90 10.23 8.49
C ASP A 59 4.96 11.16 7.70
N ASN A 60 5.27 11.46 6.45
CA ASN A 60 4.44 12.27 5.57
C ASN A 60 3.50 11.43 4.69
N SER A 61 3.61 10.10 4.74
CA SER A 61 2.77 9.20 3.95
C SER A 61 1.36 9.16 4.51
N ARG A 62 0.36 9.41 3.65
CA ARG A 62 -1.05 9.33 4.01
C ARG A 62 -1.43 7.92 4.41
N PHE A 63 -0.93 6.92 3.69
CA PHE A 63 -1.21 5.52 3.99
C PHE A 63 -0.59 5.10 5.33
N TYR A 64 0.65 5.52 5.61
CA TYR A 64 1.31 5.23 6.89
C TYR A 64 0.55 5.83 8.08
N GLN A 65 0.11 7.09 7.97
CA GLN A 65 -0.68 7.76 9.01
C GLN A 65 -2.01 7.03 9.25
N LEU A 66 -2.69 6.60 8.19
CA LEU A 66 -3.93 5.81 8.29
C LEU A 66 -3.68 4.50 9.04
N LEU A 67 -2.62 3.77 8.68
CA LEU A 67 -2.25 2.53 9.36
C LEU A 67 -1.95 2.79 10.83
N LYS A 68 -1.15 3.80 11.15
CA LYS A 68 -0.76 4.15 12.53
C LYS A 68 -1.96 4.40 13.46
N GLN A 69 -3.08 4.91 12.93
CA GLN A 69 -4.31 5.12 13.71
C GLN A 69 -5.05 3.84 14.11
N HIS A 70 -4.82 2.74 13.38
CA HIS A 70 -5.57 1.49 13.56
C HIS A 70 -4.68 0.26 13.79
N HIS A 71 -3.36 0.46 13.76
CA HIS A 71 -2.39 -0.62 13.80
C HIS A 71 -1.25 -0.31 14.78
N SER A 72 -1.38 -0.83 16.00
CA SER A 72 -0.48 -0.51 17.12
C SER A 72 0.97 -0.96 16.95
N HIS A 73 1.29 -1.78 15.95
CA HIS A 73 2.63 -2.29 15.70
C HIS A 73 3.10 -2.05 14.26
N ILE A 74 2.59 -0.99 13.62
CA ILE A 74 2.87 -0.71 12.22
C ILE A 74 4.38 -0.55 11.93
N ASP A 75 5.15 0.01 12.85
CA ASP A 75 6.62 0.16 12.71
C ASP A 75 7.38 -1.17 12.53
N ARG A 76 6.76 -2.30 12.87
CA ARG A 76 7.31 -3.66 12.69
C ARG A 76 6.58 -4.48 11.64
N CYS A 77 5.54 -3.94 11.04
CA CYS A 77 4.75 -4.64 10.04
C CYS A 77 5.23 -4.28 8.63
N THR A 78 5.29 -5.29 7.76
CA THR A 78 5.67 -5.09 6.36
C THR A 78 4.53 -4.57 5.49
N ALA A 79 3.33 -4.28 6.03
CA ALA A 79 2.20 -3.81 5.23
C ALA A 79 2.51 -2.51 4.47
N TYR A 80 3.23 -1.59 5.12
CA TYR A 80 3.66 -0.35 4.49
C TYR A 80 4.75 -0.59 3.43
N ASP A 81 5.73 -1.43 3.74
CA ASP A 81 6.82 -1.78 2.83
C ASP A 81 6.29 -2.50 1.56
N SER A 82 5.38 -3.45 1.73
CA SER A 82 4.68 -4.13 0.64
C SER A 82 3.92 -3.16 -0.27
N LEU A 83 3.37 -2.09 0.31
CA LEU A 83 2.68 -1.06 -0.46
C LEU A 83 3.66 -0.22 -1.26
N LEU A 84 4.78 0.20 -0.67
CA LEU A 84 5.82 0.94 -1.38
C LEU A 84 6.41 0.13 -2.53
N ASP A 85 6.66 -1.16 -2.35
CA ASP A 85 7.14 -2.05 -3.42
C ASP A 85 6.09 -2.19 -4.55
N CYS A 86 4.81 -2.36 -4.19
CA CYS A 86 3.71 -2.40 -5.16
C CYS A 86 3.61 -1.09 -5.96
N LEU A 87 3.70 0.06 -5.30
CA LEU A 87 3.67 1.36 -5.95
C LEU A 87 4.89 1.60 -6.83
N GLY A 88 6.10 1.30 -6.34
CA GLY A 88 7.34 1.42 -7.09
C GLY A 88 7.31 0.58 -8.37
N LYS A 89 6.89 -0.69 -8.29
CA LYS A 89 6.71 -1.56 -9.45
C LYS A 89 5.60 -1.07 -10.38
N SER A 90 4.49 -0.59 -9.82
CA SER A 90 3.39 -0.11 -10.63
C SER A 90 3.72 1.19 -11.36
N LEU A 91 4.48 2.10 -10.74
CA LEU A 91 4.95 3.34 -11.35
C LEU A 91 6.01 3.06 -12.40
N GLY A 92 7.00 2.21 -12.11
CA GLY A 92 8.00 1.77 -13.09
C GLY A 92 7.33 1.28 -14.37
N ARG A 93 6.38 0.33 -14.23
CA ARG A 93 5.61 -0.17 -15.39
C ARG A 93 4.75 0.88 -16.08
N TYR A 94 4.20 1.84 -15.34
CA TYR A 94 3.39 2.90 -15.93
C TYR A 94 4.25 3.82 -16.81
N TYR A 95 5.43 4.23 -16.33
CA TYR A 95 6.36 5.08 -17.07
C TYR A 95 7.15 4.32 -18.18
N GLU A 96 7.28 3.00 -18.09
CA GLU A 96 7.81 2.17 -19.19
C GLU A 96 6.83 2.04 -20.37
N LEU A 97 5.53 2.24 -20.13
CA LEU A 97 4.46 2.08 -21.12
C LEU A 97 3.90 3.43 -21.63
N ALA A 98 4.35 4.56 -21.07
CA ALA A 98 3.88 5.91 -21.38
C ALA A 98 4.75 6.62 -22.43
#